data_AF-A0AAW1CM09-F1
#
_entry.id   AF-A0AAW1CM09-F1
#
_cell.length_a   1.000
_cell.length_b   1.000
_cell.length_c   1.000
_cell.angle_alpha   90.00
_cell.angle_beta   90.00
_cell.angle_gamma   90.00
#
_symmetry.space_group_name_H-M   'P 1'
#
loop_
_entity.id
_entity.type
_entity.pdbx_description
1 polymer ?
#
loop_
_entity_poly.entity_id
_entity_poly.type
_entity_poly.pdbx_seq_one_letter_code
_entity_poly.pdbx_strand_id
1 'polypeptide(L)'
;MTWVINDHTAAGAGQLSVSKGQQVEVIETVAGSPEWCLVRMPSSGLDPPPEGLVPLSVLKQPPAPTTPRIHELGKYCLLLSFA
;
A
#
# COMPACT_ATOMS: atom_id res chain seq x y z
N MET A 1 -9.71 5.00 5.59
CA MET A 1 -8.80 5.89 6.34
C MET A 1 -7.72 5.07 7.05
N THR A 2 -6.44 5.42 6.90
CA THR A 2 -5.29 4.80 7.58
C THR A 2 -4.40 5.86 8.24
N TRP A 3 -3.44 5.42 9.05
CA TRP A 3 -2.48 6.28 9.74
C TRP A 3 -1.09 6.07 9.18
N VAL A 4 -0.35 7.17 9.08
CA VAL A 4 1.05 7.18 8.70
C VAL A 4 1.88 6.71 9.91
N ILE A 5 2.63 5.63 9.75
CA ILE A 5 3.49 5.04 10.79
C ILE A 5 4.94 5.54 10.71
N ASN A 6 5.34 6.04 9.56
CA ASN A 6 6.68 6.56 9.32
C ASN A 6 6.61 7.83 8.48
N ASP A 7 7.51 8.77 8.69
CA ASP A 7 7.63 9.92 7.80
C ASP A 7 8.05 9.49 6.39
N HIS A 8 7.54 10.21 5.39
CA HIS A 8 7.93 10.11 4.00
C HIS A 8 7.96 11.50 3.39
N THR A 9 9.02 11.79 2.64
CA THR A 9 9.14 13.03 1.87
C THR A 9 9.04 12.70 0.39
N ALA A 10 8.18 13.41 -0.33
CA ALA A 10 8.06 13.29 -1.78
C ALA A 10 9.42 13.56 -2.46
N ALA A 11 9.90 12.60 -3.23
CA ALA A 11 11.17 12.63 -3.95
C ALA A 11 11.00 12.78 -5.48
N GLY A 12 9.78 12.86 -5.98
CA GLY A 12 9.44 12.81 -7.40
C GLY A 12 8.02 13.30 -7.69
N ALA A 13 7.71 13.45 -8.98
CA ALA A 13 6.42 13.94 -9.42
C ALA A 13 5.28 12.99 -9.00
N GLY A 14 4.20 13.55 -8.44
CA GLY A 14 3.04 12.79 -7.99
C GLY A 14 3.21 12.06 -6.65
N GLN A 15 4.33 12.25 -5.93
CA GLN A 15 4.50 11.75 -4.56
C GLN A 15 3.99 12.75 -3.52
N LEU A 16 3.60 12.24 -2.35
CA LEU A 16 3.04 13.05 -1.28
C LEU A 16 3.89 12.96 -0.02
N SER A 17 4.28 14.11 0.55
CA SER A 17 4.97 14.12 1.83
C SER A 17 3.98 13.91 2.97
N VAL A 18 4.26 12.94 3.85
CA VAL A 18 3.43 12.59 4.99
C VAL A 18 4.28 12.43 6.25
N SER A 19 3.71 12.80 7.41
CA SER A 19 4.41 12.67 8.70
C SER A 19 3.80 11.58 9.56
N LYS A 20 4.62 10.91 10.37
CA LYS A 20 4.15 9.91 11.34
C LYS A 20 3.03 10.48 12.23
N GLY A 21 1.96 9.72 12.39
CA GLY A 21 0.78 10.13 13.15
C GLY A 21 -0.23 10.94 12.33
N GLN A 22 0.03 11.20 11.05
CA GLN A 22 -0.93 11.85 10.17
C GLN A 22 -1.97 10.85 9.66
N GLN A 23 -3.23 11.31 9.56
CA GLN A 23 -4.31 10.53 8.97
C GLN A 23 -4.40 10.78 7.47
N VAL A 24 -4.44 9.70 6.70
CA VAL A 24 -4.56 9.75 5.23
C VAL A 24 -5.62 8.76 4.75
N GLU A 25 -6.21 9.06 3.61
CA GLU A 25 -7.15 8.18 2.93
C GLU A 25 -6.43 7.41 1.83
N VAL A 26 -6.43 6.08 1.90
CA VAL A 26 -5.97 5.24 0.79
C VAL A 26 -7.04 5.24 -0.30
N ILE A 27 -6.68 5.72 -1.49
CA ILE A 27 -7.55 5.73 -2.66
C ILE A 27 -7.37 4.44 -3.45
N GLU A 28 -6.14 4.14 -3.85
CA GLU A 28 -5.82 2.96 -4.67
C GLU A 28 -4.53 2.28 -4.19
N THR A 29 -4.55 0.95 -4.21
CA THR A 29 -3.36 0.12 -3.99
C THR A 29 -2.97 -0.49 -5.33
N VAL A 30 -1.74 -0.24 -5.79
CA VAL A 30 -1.31 -0.67 -7.12
C VAL A 30 -1.04 -2.17 -7.11
N ALA A 31 -1.90 -2.97 -7.76
CA ALA A 31 -1.80 -4.43 -7.76
C ALA A 31 -0.47 -4.97 -8.34
N GLY A 32 0.21 -4.21 -9.21
CA GLY A 32 1.51 -4.55 -9.80
C GLY A 32 2.73 -4.02 -9.04
N SER A 33 2.53 -3.09 -8.09
CA SER A 33 3.59 -2.47 -7.29
C SER A 33 3.08 -2.32 -5.86
N PRO A 34 3.02 -3.44 -5.10
CA PRO A 34 2.50 -3.46 -3.74
C PRO A 34 3.33 -2.63 -2.75
N GLU A 35 4.41 -2.00 -3.22
CA GLU A 35 5.18 -1.03 -2.47
C GLU A 35 4.59 0.40 -2.46
N TRP A 36 3.70 0.79 -3.39
CA TRP A 36 3.15 2.15 -3.48
C TRP A 36 1.62 2.19 -3.49
N CYS A 37 1.09 3.26 -2.91
CA CYS A 37 -0.34 3.48 -2.77
C CYS A 37 -0.66 4.98 -2.94
N LEU A 38 -1.72 5.30 -3.69
CA LEU A 38 -2.20 6.68 -3.79
C LEU A 38 -3.00 6.99 -2.53
N VAL A 39 -2.59 8.06 -1.86
CA VAL A 39 -3.30 8.56 -0.68
C VAL A 39 -3.73 10.01 -0.87
N ARG A 40 -4.77 10.38 -0.15
CA ARG A 40 -5.28 11.75 -0.02
C ARG A 40 -5.18 12.21 1.42
N MET A 41 -4.82 13.48 1.62
CA MET A 41 -4.72 14.11 2.95
C MET A 41 -5.92 15.03 3.20
N PRO A 42 -7.08 14.49 3.61
CA PRO A 42 -8.27 15.31 3.87
C PRO A 42 -8.09 16.28 5.06
N SER A 43 -7.14 16.01 5.95
CA SER A 43 -6.84 16.81 7.15
C SER A 43 -5.97 18.04 6.89
N SER A 44 -5.51 18.25 5.65
CA SER A 44 -4.62 19.37 5.32
C SER A 44 -5.32 20.73 5.24
N GLY A 45 -6.66 20.76 5.25
CA GLY A 45 -7.45 22.00 5.15
C GLY A 45 -7.36 22.71 3.79
N LEU A 46 -6.87 22.01 2.77
CA LEU A 46 -6.76 22.51 1.39
C LEU A 46 -7.90 21.93 0.54
N ASP A 47 -8.48 22.75 -0.34
CA ASP A 47 -9.50 22.37 -1.31
C ASP A 47 -8.99 22.67 -2.73
N PRO A 48 -8.71 21.64 -3.57
CA PRO A 48 -8.86 20.21 -3.29
C PRO A 48 -7.78 19.66 -2.32
N PRO A 49 -8.09 18.58 -1.56
CA PRO A 49 -7.11 17.95 -0.68
C PRO A 49 -5.90 17.43 -1.45
N PRO A 50 -4.68 17.60 -0.93
CA PRO A 50 -3.48 17.15 -1.62
C PRO A 50 -3.46 15.61 -1.65
N GLU A 51 -3.19 15.08 -2.83
CA GLU A 51 -3.15 13.66 -3.13
C GLU A 51 -1.83 13.29 -3.83
N GLY A 52 -1.37 12.06 -3.60
CA GLY A 52 -0.15 11.56 -4.22
C GLY A 52 0.28 10.21 -3.67
N LEU A 53 1.30 9.64 -4.29
CA LEU A 53 1.83 8.33 -3.99
C LEU A 53 2.70 8.36 -2.73
N VAL A 54 2.48 7.39 -1.86
CA VAL A 54 3.33 7.13 -0.70
C VAL A 54 3.68 5.64 -0.61
N PRO A 55 4.83 5.28 -0.01
CA PRO A 55 5.16 3.88 0.22
C PRO A 55 4.15 3.21 1.15
N LEU A 56 3.74 1.97 0.85
CA LEU A 56 2.91 1.19 1.76
C LEU A 56 3.58 0.95 3.12
N SER A 57 4.92 0.90 3.15
CA SER A 57 5.72 0.80 4.38
C SER A 57 5.55 1.98 5.33
N VAL A 58 5.12 3.15 4.85
CA VAL A 58 4.86 4.32 5.72
C VAL A 58 3.44 4.39 6.24
N LEU A 59 2.54 3.50 5.78
CA LEU A 59 1.15 3.43 6.20
C LEU A 59 0.93 2.23 7.13
N LYS A 60 -0.03 2.33 8.05
CA LYS A 60 -0.58 1.14 8.71
C LYS A 60 -1.25 0.28 7.64
N GLN A 61 -0.54 -0.73 7.16
CA GLN A 61 -1.13 -1.75 6.30
C GLN A 61 -2.20 -2.50 7.13
N PRO A 62 -3.43 -2.65 6.62
CA PRO A 62 -4.28 -3.71 7.14
C PRO A 62 -3.54 -5.05 6.95
N PRO A 63 -3.71 -6.03 7.85
CA PRO A 63 -3.07 -7.34 7.70
C PRO A 63 -3.33 -7.83 6.28
N ALA A 64 -2.27 -8.01 5.51
CA ALA A 64 -2.38 -8.38 4.11
C ALA A 64 -3.29 -9.62 4.04
N PRO A 65 -4.34 -9.62 3.21
CA PRO A 65 -5.06 -10.85 2.95
C PRO A 65 -4.03 -11.80 2.35
N THR A 66 -3.63 -12.80 3.13
CA THR A 66 -2.84 -13.96 2.71
C THR A 66 -3.59 -14.60 1.55
N THR A 67 -3.37 -14.08 0.36
CA THR A 67 -3.71 -14.74 -0.89
C THR A 67 -2.60 -15.75 -1.06
N PRO A 68 -2.87 -17.06 -0.90
CA PRO A 68 -1.85 -18.07 -1.12
C PRO A 68 -1.42 -17.93 -2.58
N ARG A 69 -0.19 -17.46 -2.77
CA ARG A 69 0.44 -17.37 -4.08
C ARG A 69 0.45 -18.78 -4.66
N ILE A 70 -0.37 -19.00 -5.69
CA ILE A 70 -0.53 -20.23 -6.49
C ILE A 70 0.80 -20.76 -7.10
N HIS A 71 1.94 -20.12 -6.81
CA HIS A 71 3.27 -20.64 -7.15
C HIS A 71 3.64 -21.90 -6.34
N GLU A 72 2.96 -22.19 -5.24
CA GLU A 72 3.17 -23.44 -4.47
C GLU A 72 2.33 -24.62 -4.99
N LEU A 73 1.38 -24.43 -5.94
CA LEU A 73 0.58 -25.53 -6.51
C LEU A 73 1.36 -26.43 -7.49
N GLY A 74 2.54 -26.01 -7.93
CA GLY A 74 3.46 -26.87 -8.70
C GLY A 74 4.05 -28.02 -7.88
N LYS A 75 4.08 -27.89 -6.55
CA LYS A 75 4.59 -28.94 -5.64
C LYS A 75 3.48 -29.93 -5.24
N TYR A 76 2.23 -29.49 -5.16
CA TYR A 76 1.10 -30.36 -4.81
C TYR A 76 0.55 -31.16 -6.00
N CYS A 77 0.77 -30.73 -7.26
CA CYS A 77 0.40 -31.54 -8.43
C CYS A 77 1.38 -32.71 -8.65
N LEU A 78 2.68 -32.52 -8.37
CA LEU A 78 3.69 -33.59 -8.47
C LEU A 78 3.52 -34.69 -7.42
N LEU A 79 2.91 -34.39 -6.27
CA LEU A 79 2.60 -35.37 -5.22
C LEU A 79 1.37 -36.25 -5.54
N LEU A 80 0.57 -35.91 -6.56
CA LEU A 80 -0.60 -36.71 -6.98
C LEU A 80 -0.36 -37.59 -8.21
N SER A 81 0.88 -37.65 -8.74
CA SER A 81 1.22 -38.51 -9.90
C SER A 81 1.96 -39.80 -9.52
N PHE A 82 2.15 -40.09 -8.23
CA PHE A 82 2.82 -41.31 -7.73
C PHE A 82 2.05 -41.99 -6.58
N ALA A 83 0.72 -42.00 -6.67
CA ALA A 83 -0.14 -42.86 -5.83
C ALA A 83 -1.06 -43.69 -6.72
#